data_AF-A0A7X8X037-F1
#
_entry.id   AF-A0A7X8X037-F1
#
_cell.length_a   1.000
_cell.length_b   1.000
_cell.length_c   1.000
_cell.angle_alpha   90.00
_cell.angle_beta   90.00
_cell.angle_gamma   90.00
#
_symmetry.space_group_name_H-M   'P 1'
#
loop_
_entity.id
_entity.type
_entity.pdbx_description
1 polymer ?
#
loop_
_entity_poly.entity_id
_entity_poly.type
_entity_poly.pdbx_seq_one_letter_code
_entity_poly.pdbx_strand_id
1 'polypeptide(L)'
;KIKEIMTSFKKERINLSFHVNYEIDSAYIAYLINEFKDIKFIFNPAECYFYDKAVSTYHRLLKNNLTYVILYDLNENKEIALLGYGSAFIIDTLDRMIVDKYKGDVLLDTNLLEYIDNRKSIYSKLFKLPFFRNNKSKKAYEEIEHKLKLTEEDNITFKDLYSSQISLVKRYLK
;
A
#
# COMPACT_ATOMS: atom_id res chain seq x y z
N LYS A 1 -14.69 -21.04 -16.62
CA LYS A 1 -13.33 -20.65 -16.19
C LYS A 1 -13.25 -20.25 -14.71
N ILE A 2 -13.66 -19.04 -14.26
CA ILE A 2 -13.52 -18.63 -12.83
C ILE A 2 -14.16 -19.63 -11.85
N LYS A 3 -15.42 -20.02 -12.09
CA LYS A 3 -16.14 -21.01 -11.27
C LYS A 3 -15.42 -22.35 -11.15
N GLU A 4 -14.81 -22.82 -12.23
CA GLU A 4 -14.07 -24.09 -12.25
C GLU A 4 -12.79 -24.00 -11.41
N ILE A 5 -12.05 -22.90 -11.55
CA ILE A 5 -10.85 -22.62 -10.74
C ILE A 5 -11.23 -22.58 -9.26
N MET A 6 -12.25 -21.80 -8.90
CA MET A 6 -12.73 -21.72 -7.51
C MET A 6 -13.16 -23.09 -6.96
N THR A 7 -13.83 -23.90 -7.79
CA THR A 7 -14.25 -25.26 -7.39
C THR A 7 -13.06 -26.19 -7.16
N SER A 8 -12.01 -26.11 -7.99
CA SER A 8 -10.80 -26.91 -7.82
C SER A 8 -10.08 -26.58 -6.51
N PHE A 9 -9.84 -25.29 -6.26
CA PHE A 9 -9.17 -24.83 -5.04
C PHE A 9 -9.97 -25.19 -3.78
N LYS A 10 -11.30 -25.10 -3.84
CA LYS A 10 -12.18 -25.51 -2.73
C LYS A 10 -12.07 -27.01 -2.44
N LYS A 11 -11.99 -27.87 -3.48
CA LYS A 11 -11.78 -29.32 -3.31
C LYS A 11 -10.43 -29.63 -2.66
N GLU A 12 -9.40 -28.88 -3.02
CA GLU A 12 -8.04 -29.02 -2.49
C GLU A 12 -7.84 -28.31 -1.13
N ARG A 13 -8.86 -27.60 -0.62
CA ARG A 13 -8.80 -26.80 0.61
C ARG A 13 -7.72 -25.72 0.57
N ILE A 14 -7.46 -25.17 -0.60
CA ILE A 14 -6.52 -24.07 -0.81
C ILE A 14 -7.31 -22.76 -0.87
N ASN A 15 -6.86 -21.76 -0.11
CA ASN A 15 -7.46 -20.43 -0.16
C ASN A 15 -7.08 -19.73 -1.48
N LEU A 16 -8.08 -19.37 -2.28
CA LEU A 16 -7.91 -18.60 -3.50
C LEU A 16 -8.33 -17.16 -3.26
N SER A 17 -7.52 -16.21 -3.70
CA SER A 17 -7.88 -14.79 -3.70
C SER A 17 -7.32 -14.13 -4.96
N PHE A 18 -8.09 -13.20 -5.53
CA PHE A 18 -7.79 -12.55 -6.79
C PHE A 18 -7.26 -11.13 -6.53
N HIS A 19 -6.19 -10.75 -7.22
CA HIS A 19 -5.78 -9.35 -7.26
C HIS A 19 -6.85 -8.53 -7.99
N VAL A 20 -7.19 -7.38 -7.44
CA VAL A 20 -8.05 -6.42 -8.10
C VAL A 20 -7.25 -5.72 -9.19
N ASN A 21 -7.72 -5.81 -10.43
CA ASN A 21 -7.20 -4.96 -11.50
C ASN A 21 -7.95 -3.61 -11.45
N TYR A 22 -7.22 -2.51 -11.27
CA TYR A 22 -7.80 -1.17 -11.18
C TYR A 22 -7.91 -0.44 -12.54
N GLU A 23 -7.40 -1.03 -13.61
CA GLU A 23 -7.57 -0.52 -14.98
C GLU A 23 -9.00 -0.72 -15.49
N ILE A 24 -9.70 -1.73 -14.97
CA ILE A 24 -11.09 -2.02 -15.32
C ILE A 24 -12.08 -1.20 -14.47
N ASP A 25 -13.31 -1.05 -14.97
CA ASP A 25 -14.37 -0.38 -14.21
C ASP A 25 -14.78 -1.22 -12.98
N SER A 26 -14.98 -0.54 -11.86
CA SER A 26 -15.55 -1.11 -10.63
C SER A 26 -16.86 -1.87 -10.82
N ALA A 27 -17.65 -1.54 -11.85
CA ALA A 27 -18.87 -2.25 -12.22
C ALA A 27 -18.61 -3.72 -12.59
N TYR A 28 -17.48 -4.02 -13.24
CA TYR A 28 -17.09 -5.41 -13.53
C TYR A 28 -16.77 -6.17 -12.24
N ILE A 29 -16.10 -5.53 -11.29
CA ILE A 29 -15.82 -6.12 -9.98
C ILE A 29 -17.12 -6.38 -9.22
N ALA A 30 -18.05 -5.43 -9.22
CA ALA A 30 -19.37 -5.58 -8.62
C ALA A 30 -20.16 -6.75 -9.25
N TYR A 31 -20.10 -6.88 -10.58
CA TYR A 31 -20.67 -8.02 -11.29
C TYR A 31 -20.06 -9.35 -10.82
N LEU A 32 -18.73 -9.44 -10.70
CA LEU A 32 -18.06 -10.65 -10.22
C LEU A 32 -18.48 -11.02 -8.78
N ILE A 33 -18.61 -10.04 -7.88
CA ILE A 33 -19.09 -10.27 -6.51
C ILE A 33 -20.52 -10.82 -6.51
N ASN A 34 -21.38 -10.27 -7.36
CA ASN A 34 -22.77 -10.70 -7.46
C ASN A 34 -22.91 -12.11 -8.05
N GLU A 35 -22.16 -12.40 -9.12
CA GLU A 35 -22.18 -13.70 -9.80
C GLU A 35 -21.51 -14.80 -8.96
N PHE A 36 -20.41 -14.48 -8.29
CA PHE A 36 -19.61 -15.43 -7.52
C PHE A 36 -19.56 -15.00 -6.05
N LYS A 37 -20.61 -15.28 -5.27
CA LYS A 37 -20.74 -14.82 -3.87
C LYS A 37 -19.52 -15.12 -2.97
N ASP A 38 -18.87 -16.26 -3.18
CA ASP A 38 -17.71 -16.71 -2.41
C ASP A 38 -16.37 -16.17 -2.96
N ILE A 39 -16.39 -15.33 -4.00
CA ILE A 39 -15.16 -14.78 -4.58
C ILE A 39 -14.44 -13.94 -3.53
N LYS A 40 -13.11 -14.05 -3.53
CA LYS A 40 -12.25 -13.37 -2.59
C LYS A 40 -11.21 -12.53 -3.29
N PHE A 41 -10.93 -11.36 -2.72
CA PHE A 41 -10.04 -10.37 -3.31
C PHE A 41 -8.90 -9.98 -2.39
N ILE A 42 -7.82 -9.56 -3.02
CA ILE A 42 -6.68 -8.87 -2.43
C ILE A 42 -6.86 -7.39 -2.77
N PHE A 43 -6.94 -6.54 -1.75
CA PHE A 43 -7.05 -5.10 -1.92
C PHE A 43 -5.72 -4.41 -1.68
N ASN A 44 -5.41 -3.45 -2.52
CA ASN A 44 -4.19 -2.68 -2.49
C ASN A 44 -4.56 -1.20 -2.63
N PRO A 45 -4.66 -0.46 -1.52
CA PRO A 45 -5.12 0.93 -1.53
C PRO A 45 -4.18 1.85 -2.33
N ALA A 46 -2.88 1.57 -2.29
CA ALA A 46 -1.89 2.35 -3.02
C ALA A 46 -1.96 2.12 -4.52
N GLU A 47 -2.17 0.89 -4.99
CA GLU A 47 -2.41 0.62 -6.40
C GLU A 47 -3.74 1.23 -6.88
N CYS A 48 -4.79 1.15 -6.06
CA CYS A 48 -6.06 1.85 -6.31
C CYS A 48 -5.82 3.35 -6.51
N TYR A 49 -5.05 3.97 -5.61
CA TYR A 49 -4.65 5.36 -5.74
C TYR A 49 -3.78 5.62 -6.98
N PHE A 50 -2.84 4.73 -7.31
CA PHE A 50 -1.97 4.85 -8.49
C PHE A 50 -2.77 5.00 -9.78
N TYR A 51 -3.84 4.22 -9.94
CA TYR A 51 -4.77 4.28 -11.07
C TYR A 51 -5.87 5.35 -10.95
N ASP A 52 -5.66 6.35 -10.09
CA ASP A 52 -6.58 7.46 -9.82
C ASP A 52 -8.01 7.02 -9.46
N LYS A 53 -8.13 5.88 -8.79
CA LYS A 53 -9.41 5.38 -8.29
C LYS A 53 -9.65 5.83 -6.85
N ALA A 54 -10.92 6.00 -6.50
CA ALA A 54 -11.31 6.35 -5.14
C ALA A 54 -11.14 5.15 -4.18
N VAL A 55 -10.07 5.19 -3.37
CA VAL A 55 -9.71 4.14 -2.40
C VAL A 55 -10.88 3.75 -1.50
N SER A 56 -11.61 4.73 -0.94
CA SER A 56 -12.75 4.48 -0.06
C SER A 56 -13.91 3.76 -0.76
N THR A 57 -14.11 4.02 -2.05
CA THR A 57 -15.18 3.40 -2.85
C THR A 57 -14.85 1.93 -3.09
N TYR A 58 -13.61 1.63 -3.48
CA TYR A 58 -13.14 0.26 -3.67
C TYR A 58 -13.13 -0.54 -2.37
N HIS A 59 -12.69 0.05 -1.25
CA HIS A 59 -12.79 -0.58 0.06
C HIS A 59 -14.23 -0.97 0.38
N ARG A 60 -15.19 -0.05 0.21
CA ARG A 60 -16.61 -0.31 0.48
C ARG A 60 -17.17 -1.42 -0.42
N LEU A 61 -16.81 -1.43 -1.69
CA LEU A 61 -17.22 -2.46 -2.64
C LEU A 61 -16.72 -3.85 -2.22
N LEU A 62 -15.47 -3.93 -1.78
CA LEU A 62 -14.77 -5.19 -1.58
C LEU A 62 -14.89 -5.75 -0.16
N LYS A 63 -15.25 -4.95 0.85
CA LYS A 63 -15.06 -5.28 2.28
C LYS A 63 -15.55 -6.66 2.74
N ASN A 64 -16.65 -7.17 2.16
CA ASN A 64 -17.21 -8.48 2.52
C ASN A 64 -16.49 -9.66 1.81
N ASN A 65 -15.66 -9.35 0.82
CA ASN A 65 -14.97 -10.27 -0.05
C ASN A 65 -13.44 -10.15 0.08
N LEU A 66 -12.91 -9.38 1.04
CA LEU A 66 -11.46 -9.27 1.24
C LEU A 66 -10.89 -10.46 2.01
N THR A 67 -9.75 -10.97 1.55
CA THR A 67 -8.90 -11.92 2.31
C THR A 67 -7.61 -11.27 2.76
N TYR A 68 -7.01 -10.44 1.90
CA TYR A 68 -5.75 -9.77 2.18
C TYR A 68 -5.86 -8.28 1.86
N VAL A 69 -5.15 -7.46 2.62
CA VAL A 69 -4.88 -6.06 2.26
C VAL A 69 -3.37 -5.85 2.20
N ILE A 70 -2.88 -5.36 1.05
CA ILE A 70 -1.47 -5.04 0.84
C ILE A 70 -1.25 -3.56 1.19
N LEU A 71 -0.25 -3.29 2.03
CA LEU A 71 0.10 -1.95 2.48
C LEU A 71 1.48 -1.54 1.97
N TYR A 72 1.47 -0.52 1.14
CA TYR A 72 2.54 0.45 0.94
C TYR A 72 1.87 1.80 0.70
N ASP A 73 2.64 2.88 0.68
CA ASP A 73 2.11 4.23 0.48
C ASP A 73 2.78 4.88 -0.72
N LEU A 74 2.08 5.84 -1.31
CA LEU A 74 2.54 6.60 -2.47
C LEU A 74 2.33 8.07 -2.22
N ASN A 75 3.30 8.92 -2.55
CA ASN A 75 3.12 10.37 -2.49
C ASN A 75 2.24 10.90 -3.65
N GLU A 76 2.03 12.21 -3.70
CA GLU A 76 1.24 12.87 -4.76
C GLU A 76 1.77 12.64 -6.19
N ASN A 77 3.07 12.33 -6.32
CA ASN A 77 3.71 12.02 -7.60
C ASN A 77 3.70 10.51 -7.92
N LYS A 78 2.98 9.69 -7.13
CA LYS A 78 2.94 8.22 -7.24
C LYS A 78 4.29 7.52 -6.98
N GLU A 79 5.19 8.16 -6.22
CA GLU A 79 6.45 7.55 -5.80
C GLU A 79 6.30 6.92 -4.41
N ILE A 80 7.09 5.88 -4.11
CA ILE A 80 7.05 5.16 -2.82
C ILE A 80 7.25 6.11 -1.64
N ALA A 81 6.40 5.98 -0.63
CA ALA A 81 6.46 6.70 0.64
C ALA A 81 6.33 5.74 1.82
N LEU A 82 6.77 6.20 3.00
CA LEU A 82 6.50 5.50 4.27
C LEU A 82 4.99 5.55 4.57
N LEU A 83 4.46 4.49 5.19
CA LEU A 83 3.04 4.42 5.54
C LEU A 83 2.61 5.61 6.41
N GLY A 84 1.52 6.27 6.00
CA GLY A 84 0.97 7.44 6.69
C GLY A 84 1.65 8.75 6.33
N TYR A 85 2.61 8.72 5.41
CA TYR A 85 3.26 9.90 4.86
C TYR A 85 2.97 10.10 3.37
N GLY A 86 2.31 9.14 2.71
CA GLY A 86 1.83 9.33 1.36
C GLY A 86 0.39 9.83 1.31
N SER A 87 -0.15 9.78 0.10
CA SER A 87 -1.44 10.25 -0.35
C SER A 87 -2.37 9.08 -0.72
N ALA A 88 -1.97 7.83 -0.51
CA ALA A 88 -2.81 6.66 -0.77
C ALA A 88 -3.83 6.36 0.35
N PHE A 89 -3.93 7.22 1.37
CA PHE A 89 -4.89 7.11 2.49
C PHE A 89 -4.81 5.76 3.22
N ILE A 90 -3.58 5.28 3.46
CA ILE A 90 -3.36 3.97 4.11
C ILE A 90 -3.88 3.96 5.55
N ILE A 91 -3.64 5.03 6.30
CA ILE A 91 -4.12 5.16 7.68
C ILE A 91 -5.65 5.15 7.73
N ASP A 92 -6.30 5.96 6.90
CA ASP A 92 -7.77 5.97 6.81
C ASP A 92 -8.33 4.62 6.38
N THR A 93 -7.60 3.88 5.54
CA THR A 93 -8.00 2.53 5.13
C THR A 93 -7.93 1.57 6.31
N LEU A 94 -6.84 1.60 7.10
CA LEU A 94 -6.71 0.82 8.33
C LEU A 94 -7.83 1.16 9.33
N ASP A 95 -8.13 2.44 9.53
CA ASP A 95 -9.23 2.87 10.40
C ASP A 95 -10.58 2.30 9.95
N ARG A 96 -10.87 2.33 8.64
CA ARG A 96 -12.10 1.74 8.09
C ARG A 96 -12.14 0.23 8.27
N MET A 97 -11.01 -0.46 8.11
CA MET A 97 -10.92 -1.91 8.32
C MET A 97 -11.21 -2.30 9.78
N ILE A 98 -10.73 -1.51 10.74
CA ILE A 98 -11.03 -1.70 12.17
C ILE A 98 -12.54 -1.54 12.41
N VAL A 99 -13.14 -0.47 11.89
CA VAL A 99 -14.58 -0.21 12.01
C VAL A 99 -15.42 -1.32 11.38
N ASP A 100 -15.03 -1.80 10.20
CA ASP A 100 -15.68 -2.90 9.49
C ASP A 100 -15.36 -4.29 10.09
N LYS A 101 -14.58 -4.36 11.18
CA LYS A 101 -14.18 -5.59 11.88
C LYS A 101 -13.53 -6.62 10.95
N TYR A 102 -12.66 -6.14 10.06
CA TYR A 102 -11.91 -6.98 9.14
C TYR A 102 -11.08 -8.03 9.90
N LYS A 103 -11.06 -9.27 9.38
CA LYS A 103 -10.40 -10.42 10.01
C LYS A 103 -9.37 -11.12 9.11
N GLY A 104 -9.12 -10.57 7.92
CA GLY A 104 -8.12 -11.11 7.02
C GLY A 104 -6.72 -10.62 7.37
N ASP A 105 -5.74 -11.02 6.57
CA ASP A 105 -4.34 -10.70 6.83
C ASP A 105 -3.93 -9.38 6.17
N VAL A 106 -3.02 -8.68 6.84
CA VAL A 106 -2.43 -7.45 6.33
C VAL A 106 -0.99 -7.71 5.94
N LEU A 107 -0.68 -7.48 4.67
CA LEU A 107 0.63 -7.72 4.08
C LEU A 107 1.37 -6.39 3.96
N LEU A 108 2.57 -6.30 4.50
CA LEU A 108 3.40 -5.10 4.44
C LEU A 108 4.40 -5.21 3.29
N ASP A 109 4.22 -4.42 2.24
CA ASP A 109 5.05 -4.44 1.02
C ASP A 109 5.72 -3.08 0.76
N THR A 110 6.41 -2.58 1.78
CA THR A 110 6.76 -1.17 1.92
C THR A 110 7.82 -0.61 0.95
N ASN A 111 8.37 -1.39 0.02
CA ASN A 111 9.41 -0.97 -0.94
C ASN A 111 10.53 -0.09 -0.34
N LEU A 112 10.92 -0.35 0.92
CA LEU A 112 11.77 0.57 1.72
C LEU A 112 13.20 0.73 1.18
N LEU A 113 13.67 -0.22 0.38
CA LEU A 113 14.99 -0.13 -0.24
C LEU A 113 15.06 1.06 -1.19
N GLU A 114 14.02 1.28 -1.98
CA GLU A 114 13.93 2.41 -2.90
C GLU A 114 13.95 3.74 -2.14
N TYR A 115 13.22 3.83 -1.02
CA TYR A 115 13.27 5.00 -0.14
C TYR A 115 14.69 5.28 0.39
N ILE A 116 15.39 4.25 0.84
CA ILE A 116 16.77 4.38 1.37
C ILE A 116 17.73 4.85 0.28
N ASP A 117 17.63 4.28 -0.92
CA ASP A 117 18.52 4.61 -2.03
C ASP A 117 18.26 6.03 -2.56
N ASN A 118 17.00 6.43 -2.66
CA ASN A 118 16.60 7.79 -3.01
C ASN A 118 17.11 8.81 -1.98
N ARG A 119 16.96 8.51 -0.68
CA ARG A 119 17.49 9.35 0.40
C ARG A 119 19.00 9.54 0.27
N LYS A 120 19.76 8.46 0.07
CA LYS A 120 21.22 8.52 -0.13
C LYS A 120 21.59 9.38 -1.32
N SER A 121 20.85 9.25 -2.43
CA SER A 121 21.06 10.05 -3.64
C SER A 121 20.87 11.55 -3.37
N ILE A 122 19.75 11.92 -2.72
CA ILE A 122 19.39 13.30 -2.37
C ILE A 122 20.48 13.99 -1.52
N TYR A 123 21.03 13.28 -0.53
CA TYR A 123 22.03 13.84 0.39
C TYR A 123 23.48 13.51 0.03
N SER A 124 23.72 12.84 -1.11
CA SER A 124 25.09 12.54 -1.54
C SER A 124 25.85 13.83 -1.87
N LYS A 125 27.00 14.04 -1.21
CA LYS A 125 27.86 15.22 -1.45
C LYS A 125 28.58 15.16 -2.80
N LEU A 126 28.61 13.99 -3.46
CA LEU A 126 29.43 13.68 -4.64
C LEU A 126 28.74 13.97 -5.99
N PHE A 127 27.41 14.05 -6.05
CA PHE A 127 26.67 14.35 -7.29
C PHE A 127 25.97 15.71 -7.21
N LYS A 128 26.74 16.78 -7.09
CA LYS A 128 26.25 18.18 -7.15
C LYS A 128 26.17 18.70 -8.60
N LEU A 129 25.65 17.90 -9.54
CA LEU A 129 25.38 18.40 -10.89
C LEU A 129 24.05 19.17 -10.88
N PRO A 130 24.03 20.47 -11.22
CA PRO A 130 22.86 21.34 -11.05
C PRO A 130 21.69 20.99 -11.98
N PHE A 131 21.90 20.13 -12.99
CA PHE A 131 20.88 19.74 -13.97
C PHE A 131 19.97 18.58 -13.54
N PHE A 132 20.29 17.87 -12.45
CA PHE A 132 19.50 16.71 -11.96
C PHE A 132 18.85 16.94 -10.59
N ARG A 133 18.88 18.16 -10.05
CA ARG A 133 18.20 18.47 -8.79
C ARG A 133 16.68 18.57 -8.97
N ASN A 134 15.99 17.45 -8.82
CA ASN A 134 14.55 17.46 -8.59
C ASN A 134 14.26 18.00 -7.17
N ASN A 135 14.23 19.34 -7.01
CA ASN A 135 13.97 19.99 -5.72
C ASN A 135 12.64 19.55 -5.06
N LYS A 136 11.66 19.05 -5.84
CA LYS A 136 10.40 18.52 -5.32
C LYS A 136 10.56 17.24 -4.50
N SER A 137 11.45 16.33 -4.91
CA SER A 137 11.66 15.08 -4.17
C SER A 137 12.34 15.34 -2.83
N LYS A 138 13.33 16.26 -2.78
CA LYS A 138 14.00 16.63 -1.52
C LYS A 138 13.02 17.09 -0.44
N LYS A 139 12.09 17.99 -0.77
CA LYS A 139 11.12 18.53 0.19
C LYS A 139 10.22 17.44 0.81
N ALA A 140 9.77 16.47 0.00
CA ALA A 140 8.96 15.36 0.51
C ALA A 140 9.73 14.51 1.53
N TYR A 141 11.03 14.27 1.29
CA TYR A 141 11.89 13.55 2.25
C TYR A 141 12.12 14.37 3.51
N GLU A 142 12.41 15.67 3.39
CA GLU A 142 12.59 16.59 4.54
C GLU A 142 11.35 16.61 5.45
N GLU A 143 10.14 16.62 4.89
CA GLU A 143 8.89 16.58 5.67
C GLU A 143 8.71 15.28 6.44
N ILE A 144 9.06 14.14 5.84
CA ILE A 144 9.04 12.83 6.49
C ILE A 144 10.10 12.78 7.60
N GLU A 145 11.32 13.22 7.31
CA GLU A 145 12.44 13.20 8.25
C GLU A 145 12.20 14.09 9.47
N HIS A 146 11.65 15.29 9.26
CA HIS A 146 11.28 16.18 10.36
C HIS A 146 10.29 15.52 11.32
N LYS A 147 9.27 14.82 10.80
CA LYS A 147 8.29 14.09 11.61
C LYS A 147 8.90 12.88 12.32
N LEU A 148 9.87 12.21 11.69
CA LEU A 148 10.63 11.12 12.28
C LEU A 148 11.78 11.58 13.19
N LYS A 149 12.03 12.89 13.28
CA LYS A 149 13.16 13.50 14.01
C LYS A 149 14.52 12.99 13.52
N LEU A 150 14.64 12.83 12.21
CA LEU A 150 15.86 12.40 11.53
C LEU A 150 16.60 13.61 10.96
N THR A 151 17.92 13.48 10.88
CA THR A 151 18.87 14.45 10.31
C THR A 151 19.53 13.87 9.07
N GLU A 152 20.10 14.73 8.21
CA GLU A 152 20.80 14.29 6.99
C GLU A 152 21.95 13.29 7.29
N GLU A 153 22.55 13.37 8.48
CA GLU A 153 23.68 12.54 8.92
C GLU A 153 23.25 11.16 9.45
N ASP A 154 21.98 10.98 9.79
CA ASP A 154 21.49 9.72 10.32
C ASP A 154 21.59 8.59 9.29
N ASN A 155 22.21 7.49 9.68
CA ASN A 155 22.32 6.31 8.85
C ASN A 155 21.12 5.38 9.07
N ILE A 156 20.06 5.61 8.31
CA ILE A 156 18.83 4.83 8.38
C ILE A 156 19.02 3.50 7.66
N THR A 157 18.80 2.38 8.37
CA THR A 157 18.83 1.05 7.75
C THR A 157 17.42 0.57 7.37
N PHE A 158 17.36 -0.42 6.47
CA PHE A 158 16.11 -1.12 6.15
C PHE A 158 15.43 -1.67 7.39
N LYS A 159 16.22 -2.25 8.31
CA LYS A 159 15.71 -2.86 9.55
C LYS A 159 15.02 -1.82 10.42
N ASP A 160 15.57 -0.61 10.52
CA ASP A 160 15.01 0.45 11.37
C ASP A 160 13.66 0.92 10.81
N LEU A 161 13.61 1.21 9.50
CA LEU A 161 12.36 1.59 8.83
C LEU A 161 11.33 0.47 8.92
N TYR A 162 11.71 -0.76 8.58
CA TYR A 162 10.79 -1.90 8.60
C TYR A 162 10.21 -2.13 10.00
N SER A 163 11.03 -2.05 11.04
CA SER A 163 10.59 -2.17 12.44
C SER A 163 9.62 -1.06 12.84
N SER A 164 9.86 0.18 12.37
CA SER A 164 8.97 1.32 12.57
C SER A 164 7.61 1.12 11.87
N GLN A 165 7.63 0.69 10.60
CA GLN A 165 6.42 0.45 9.80
C GLN A 165 5.58 -0.70 10.38
N ILE A 166 6.21 -1.80 10.79
CA ILE A 166 5.51 -2.89 11.50
C ILE A 166 4.86 -2.37 12.78
N SER A 167 5.60 -1.59 13.57
CA SER A 167 5.10 -1.05 14.84
C SER A 167 3.90 -0.13 14.62
N LEU A 168 3.90 0.64 13.54
CA LEU A 168 2.74 1.44 13.11
C LEU A 168 1.53 0.54 12.83
N VAL A 169 1.65 -0.43 11.95
CA VAL A 169 0.53 -1.32 11.57
C VAL A 169 -0.01 -2.10 12.78
N LYS A 170 0.86 -2.64 13.63
CA LYS A 170 0.47 -3.34 14.86
C LYS A 170 -0.29 -2.47 15.86
N ARG A 171 -0.07 -1.15 15.86
CA ARG A 171 -0.84 -0.24 16.74
C ARG A 171 -2.29 -0.09 16.29
N TYR A 172 -2.55 -0.20 14.99
CA TYR A 172 -3.90 -0.12 14.42
C TYR A 172 -4.63 -1.45 14.53
N LEU A 173 -3.98 -2.56 14.21
CA LEU A 173 -4.61 -3.89 14.15
C LEU A 173 -4.67 -4.65 15.50
N LYS A 174 -4.72 -3.93 16.63
CA LYS A 174 -4.74 -4.54 17.98
C LYS A 174 -5.94 -5.44 18.22
#